data_AF-A0A938MN86-F1
#
_entry.id   AF-A0A938MN86-F1
#
_cell.length_a   1.000
_cell.length_b   1.000
_cell.length_c   1.000
_cell.angle_alpha   90.00
_cell.angle_beta   90.00
_cell.angle_gamma   90.00
#
_symmetry.space_group_name_H-M   'P 1'
#
loop_
_entity.id
_entity.type
_entity.pdbx_description
1 polymer ?
#
loop_
_entity_poly.entity_id
_entity_poly.type
_entity_poly.pdbx_seq_one_letter_code
_entity_poly.pdbx_strand_id
1 'polypeptide(L)'
;MALRLLVLFFAIAMRPAPGRAADEPPAINPFGRKPAVRDDAVPGYIELSDDTILTGHIHATRDTRLKIYDEELQRQREVPWDKIRQIESEVEKEWMEKEWRFRENANDQKVFTGNSYPARLHIHSITLTDGRAVRGSLSSVVYLQRTGEETRKFELHKRAKGQVGEELDALLFVRLIRLGPEALKEGEERLKQLEQQKTKRNAGKA
;
A
#
# COMPACT_ATOMS: atom_id res chain seq x y z
N MET A 1 -44.20 51.33 68.04
CA MET A 1 -43.10 52.25 67.67
C MET A 1 -41.81 51.44 67.53
N ALA A 2 -41.10 51.64 66.41
CA ALA A 2 -39.71 51.25 66.12
C ALA A 2 -39.32 49.76 66.30
N LEU A 3 -39.20 48.97 65.23
CA LEU A 3 -38.04 48.86 64.33
C LEU A 3 -36.75 48.39 65.04
N ARG A 4 -36.38 47.12 64.83
CA ARG A 4 -34.97 46.70 64.77
C ARG A 4 -34.81 45.52 63.82
N LEU A 5 -34.21 45.86 62.68
CA LEU A 5 -33.73 45.01 61.60
C LEU A 5 -32.57 44.14 62.14
N LEU A 6 -32.62 42.83 61.94
CA LEU A 6 -31.46 41.95 62.12
C LEU A 6 -31.39 41.02 60.91
N VAL A 7 -30.57 41.41 59.93
CA VAL A 7 -30.27 40.62 58.74
C VAL A 7 -29.15 39.67 59.11
N LEU A 8 -29.45 38.37 59.21
CA LEU A 8 -28.44 37.31 59.30
C LEU A 8 -27.96 36.96 57.88
N PHE A 9 -26.71 37.31 57.57
CA PHE A 9 -26.01 36.79 56.40
C PHE A 9 -25.51 35.37 56.71
N PHE A 10 -26.10 34.36 56.09
CA PHE A 10 -25.58 32.99 56.11
C PHE A 10 -24.59 32.83 54.95
N ALA A 11 -23.30 32.91 55.26
CA ALA A 11 -22.23 32.63 54.28
C ALA A 11 -22.12 31.12 54.08
N ILE A 12 -22.70 30.61 52.98
CA ILE A 12 -22.50 29.22 52.53
C ILE A 12 -21.11 29.12 51.91
N ALA A 13 -20.17 28.55 52.66
CA ALA A 13 -18.86 28.19 52.13
C ALA A 13 -19.00 27.00 51.15
N MET A 14 -19.03 27.29 49.84
CA MET A 14 -18.88 26.25 48.82
C MET A 14 -17.47 25.68 48.87
N ARG A 15 -17.34 24.44 49.34
CA ARG A 15 -16.13 23.63 49.17
C ARG A 15 -15.97 23.27 47.69
N PRO A 16 -14.84 23.58 47.02
CA PRO A 16 -14.58 23.08 45.68
C PRO A 16 -14.42 21.55 45.73
N ALA A 17 -15.08 20.86 44.81
CA ALA A 17 -14.89 19.43 44.62
C ALA A 17 -13.43 19.15 44.24
N PRO A 18 -12.78 18.10 44.79
CA PRO A 18 -11.45 17.71 44.34
C PRO A 18 -11.53 17.35 42.85
N GLY A 19 -10.82 18.11 42.02
CA GLY A 19 -10.65 17.80 40.61
C GLY A 19 -10.09 16.40 40.47
N ARG A 20 -10.77 15.54 39.72
CA ARG A 20 -10.20 14.28 39.24
C ARG A 20 -8.88 14.63 38.56
N ALA A 21 -7.76 14.14 39.11
CA ALA A 21 -6.52 14.08 38.39
C ALA A 21 -6.82 13.37 37.07
N ALA A 22 -6.68 14.08 35.96
CA ALA A 22 -6.74 13.47 34.65
C ALA A 22 -5.52 12.56 34.58
N ASP A 23 -5.74 11.25 34.50
CA ASP A 23 -4.66 10.29 34.29
C ASP A 23 -3.87 10.75 33.06
N GLU A 24 -2.59 11.07 33.26
CA GLU A 24 -1.71 11.44 32.15
C GLU A 24 -1.72 10.30 31.12
N PRO A 25 -1.90 10.61 29.82
CA PRO A 25 -1.92 9.58 28.80
C PRO A 25 -0.60 8.78 28.87
N PRO A 26 -0.67 7.45 28.76
CA PRO A 26 0.49 6.60 28.96
C PRO A 26 1.62 7.02 28.03
N ALA A 27 2.82 7.19 28.59
CA ALA A 27 4.00 7.60 27.83
C ALA A 27 4.27 6.62 26.67
N ILE A 28 4.08 7.09 25.44
CA ILE A 28 4.39 6.33 24.23
C ILE A 28 5.91 6.22 24.14
N ASN A 29 6.45 5.00 24.20
CA ASN A 29 7.88 4.76 24.02
C ASN A 29 8.24 4.70 22.52
N PRO A 30 8.90 5.73 21.95
CA PRO A 30 9.21 5.77 20.51
C PRO A 30 10.30 4.77 20.09
N PHE A 31 11.01 4.16 21.05
CA PHE A 31 12.06 3.16 20.82
C PHE A 31 11.66 1.75 21.28
N GLY A 32 10.41 1.57 21.72
CA GLY A 32 9.88 0.28 22.14
C GLY A 32 9.77 -0.72 20.98
N ARG A 33 9.45 -1.98 21.32
CA ARG A 33 9.16 -3.00 20.31
C ARG A 33 8.00 -2.50 19.44
N LYS A 34 8.27 -2.33 18.13
CA LYS A 34 7.24 -1.94 17.17
C LYS A 34 6.15 -3.02 17.16
N PRO A 35 4.86 -2.65 17.10
CA PRO A 35 3.78 -3.61 17.00
C PRO A 35 3.95 -4.49 15.76
N ALA A 36 3.59 -5.77 15.89
CA ALA A 36 3.76 -6.79 14.86
C ALA A 36 2.81 -6.63 13.66
N VAL A 37 1.81 -5.76 13.77
CA VAL A 37 0.92 -5.32 12.69
C VAL A 37 0.71 -3.83 12.90
N ARG A 38 0.79 -3.04 11.82
CA ARG A 38 0.51 -1.61 11.90
C ARG A 38 -1.00 -1.36 11.95
N ASP A 39 -1.40 -0.35 12.72
CA ASP A 39 -2.81 0.03 12.88
C ASP A 39 -3.46 0.50 11.58
N ASP A 40 -2.68 1.06 10.65
CA ASP A 40 -3.13 1.53 9.34
C ASP A 40 -3.05 0.46 8.24
N ALA A 41 -2.69 -0.78 8.59
CA ALA A 41 -2.60 -1.86 7.62
C ALA A 41 -3.97 -2.47 7.34
N VAL A 42 -4.28 -2.61 6.05
CA VAL A 42 -5.55 -3.11 5.56
C VAL A 42 -5.39 -4.59 5.20
N PRO A 43 -6.24 -5.51 5.69
CA PRO A 43 -6.17 -6.92 5.30
C PRO A 43 -6.44 -7.07 3.79
N GLY A 44 -5.78 -8.01 3.13
CA GLY A 44 -5.96 -8.24 1.70
C GLY A 44 -4.98 -9.26 1.10
N TYR A 45 -4.86 -9.24 -0.22
CA TYR A 45 -3.86 -10.04 -0.93
C TYR A 45 -3.26 -9.31 -2.12
N ILE A 46 -2.06 -9.77 -2.51
CA ILE A 46 -1.32 -9.35 -3.69
C ILE A 46 -1.16 -10.57 -4.60
N GLU A 47 -1.47 -10.40 -5.87
CA GLU A 47 -1.22 -11.38 -6.93
C GLU A 47 -0.10 -10.85 -7.82
N LEU A 48 0.92 -11.66 -8.00
CA LEU A 48 2.07 -11.35 -8.87
C LEU A 48 1.82 -11.88 -10.28
N SER A 49 2.68 -11.46 -11.21
CA SER A 49 2.62 -11.87 -12.61
C SER A 49 2.90 -13.37 -12.86
N ASP A 50 3.50 -14.06 -11.90
CA ASP A 50 3.75 -15.51 -11.92
C ASP A 50 2.62 -16.33 -11.25
N ASP A 51 1.47 -15.70 -11.03
CA ASP A 51 0.31 -16.24 -10.30
C ASP A 51 0.58 -16.58 -8.83
N THR A 52 1.69 -16.09 -8.27
CA THR A 52 1.93 -16.18 -6.82
C THR A 52 0.95 -15.26 -6.08
N ILE A 53 0.17 -15.84 -5.18
CA ILE A 53 -0.75 -15.13 -4.29
C ILE A 53 -0.09 -14.96 -2.92
N LEU A 54 -0.09 -13.73 -2.42
CA LEU A 54 0.45 -13.38 -1.11
C LEU A 54 -0.65 -12.71 -0.28
N THR A 55 -1.15 -13.39 0.74
CA THR A 55 -2.16 -12.87 1.67
C THR A 55 -1.51 -12.21 2.88
N GLY A 56 -2.12 -11.17 3.42
CA GLY A 56 -1.62 -10.51 4.64
C GLY A 56 -2.21 -9.12 4.87
N HIS A 57 -1.49 -8.30 5.62
CA HIS A 57 -1.84 -6.92 5.91
C HIS A 57 -1.02 -5.99 5.01
N ILE A 58 -1.73 -5.22 4.19
CA ILE A 58 -1.16 -4.36 3.16
C ILE A 58 -1.19 -2.92 3.67
N HIS A 59 -0.05 -2.24 3.56
CA HIS A 59 0.06 -0.84 3.96
C HIS A 59 1.04 -0.09 3.07
N ALA A 60 1.01 1.23 3.15
CA ALA A 60 1.97 2.10 2.47
C ALA A 60 2.77 2.93 3.49
N THR A 61 3.56 3.86 2.99
CA THR A 61 4.14 4.92 3.81
C THR A 61 3.03 5.66 4.56
N ARG A 62 3.23 5.95 5.86
CA ARG A 62 2.25 6.65 6.70
C ARG A 62 1.85 7.97 6.07
N ASP A 63 0.56 8.30 6.18
CA ASP A 63 -0.05 9.54 5.69
C ASP A 63 0.11 9.81 4.17
N THR A 64 0.63 8.84 3.42
CA THR A 64 0.79 8.94 1.97
C THR A 64 -0.49 8.53 1.27
N ARG A 65 -1.03 9.43 0.46
CA ARG A 65 -2.14 9.14 -0.47
C ARG A 65 -1.59 8.56 -1.76
N LEU A 66 -2.38 7.69 -2.39
CA LEU A 66 -2.00 7.11 -3.66
C LEU A 66 -2.17 8.14 -4.78
N LYS A 67 -1.08 8.47 -5.48
CA LYS A 67 -1.04 9.45 -6.56
C LYS A 67 -1.16 8.74 -7.91
N ILE A 68 -2.27 8.96 -8.61
CA ILE A 68 -2.52 8.45 -9.96
C ILE A 68 -2.72 9.62 -10.92
N TYR A 69 -2.11 9.56 -12.09
CA TYR A 69 -2.45 10.45 -13.19
C TYR A 69 -3.66 9.87 -13.93
N ASP A 70 -4.79 10.56 -13.85
CA ASP A 70 -6.03 10.17 -14.51
C ASP A 70 -5.94 10.54 -16.00
N GLU A 71 -5.93 9.54 -16.88
CA GLU A 71 -5.76 9.75 -18.32
C GLU A 71 -6.98 10.39 -18.98
N GLU A 72 -8.18 10.14 -18.44
CA GLU A 72 -9.43 10.68 -18.96
C GLU A 72 -9.54 12.17 -18.62
N LEU A 73 -9.25 12.52 -17.37
CA LEU A 73 -9.33 13.91 -16.90
C LEU A 73 -8.03 14.70 -17.09
N GLN A 74 -6.97 14.05 -17.59
CA GLN A 74 -5.62 14.60 -17.78
C GLN A 74 -5.10 15.38 -16.57
N ARG A 75 -5.29 14.82 -15.36
CA ARG A 75 -4.87 15.45 -14.11
C ARG A 75 -4.44 14.45 -13.07
N GLN A 76 -3.60 14.88 -12.15
CA GLN A 76 -3.22 14.07 -10.99
C GLN A 76 -4.36 14.01 -9.97
N ARG A 77 -4.63 12.82 -9.44
CA ARG A 77 -5.60 12.56 -8.37
C ARG A 77 -4.92 11.88 -7.20
N GLU A 78 -5.37 12.22 -6.00
CA GLU A 78 -4.87 11.65 -4.76
C GLU A 78 -5.97 10.86 -4.06
N VAL A 79 -5.81 9.54 -4.06
CA VAL A 79 -6.78 8.60 -3.51
C VAL A 79 -6.32 8.13 -2.12
N PRO A 80 -7.14 8.26 -1.06
CA PRO A 80 -6.86 7.66 0.23
C PRO A 80 -6.83 6.12 0.15
N TRP A 81 -5.94 5.47 0.90
CA TRP A 81 -5.86 4.00 0.93
C TRP A 81 -7.14 3.34 1.45
N ASP A 82 -7.83 3.94 2.41
CA ASP A 82 -9.10 3.43 2.97
C ASP A 82 -10.27 3.46 1.98
N LYS A 83 -10.12 4.16 0.86
CA LYS A 83 -11.13 4.23 -0.22
C LYS A 83 -10.81 3.32 -1.40
N ILE A 84 -9.68 2.61 -1.37
CA ILE A 84 -9.28 1.70 -2.44
C ILE A 84 -9.80 0.30 -2.13
N ARG A 85 -10.50 -0.30 -3.10
CA ARG A 85 -10.91 -1.70 -3.05
C ARG A 85 -9.93 -2.59 -3.80
N GLN A 86 -9.40 -2.08 -4.91
CA GLN A 86 -8.57 -2.86 -5.83
C GLN A 86 -7.60 -1.97 -6.60
N ILE A 87 -6.42 -2.49 -6.89
CA ILE A 87 -5.47 -1.93 -7.83
C ILE A 87 -5.08 -3.03 -8.81
N GLU A 88 -5.20 -2.77 -10.10
CA GLU A 88 -4.77 -3.67 -11.18
C GLU A 88 -3.63 -3.01 -11.94
N SER A 89 -2.60 -3.79 -12.26
CA SER A 89 -1.53 -3.36 -13.17
C SER A 89 -1.65 -4.16 -14.46
N GLU A 90 -1.82 -3.45 -15.55
CA GLU A 90 -1.84 -4.00 -16.90
C GLU A 90 -0.55 -3.61 -17.63
N VAL A 91 -0.06 -4.52 -18.47
CA VAL A 91 1.10 -4.27 -19.31
C VAL A 91 0.66 -3.48 -20.54
N GLU A 92 1.13 -2.24 -20.65
CA GLU A 92 0.87 -1.38 -21.81
C GLU A 92 1.82 -1.72 -22.96
N LYS A 93 3.10 -1.91 -22.64
CA LYS A 93 4.14 -2.14 -23.64
C LYS A 93 5.35 -2.85 -23.02
N GLU A 94 5.94 -3.77 -23.78
CA GLU A 94 7.19 -4.45 -23.46
C GLU A 94 8.19 -4.30 -24.60
N TRP A 95 9.47 -4.16 -24.27
CA TRP A 95 10.53 -4.15 -25.27
C TRP A 95 11.90 -4.44 -24.64
N MET A 96 12.85 -4.89 -25.47
CA MET A 96 14.27 -4.94 -25.13
C MET A 96 14.91 -3.60 -25.46
N GLU A 97 15.35 -2.86 -24.45
CA GLU A 97 15.96 -1.55 -24.62
C GLU A 97 17.48 -1.68 -24.73
N LYS A 98 18.04 -1.09 -25.79
CA LYS A 98 19.48 -1.05 -26.00
C LYS A 98 20.12 -0.06 -25.03
N GLU A 99 21.11 -0.51 -24.29
CA GLU A 99 21.90 0.36 -23.44
C GLU A 99 22.75 1.30 -24.30
N TRP A 100 22.79 2.56 -23.87
CA TRP A 100 23.58 3.60 -24.52
C TRP A 100 24.20 4.51 -23.48
N ARG A 101 25.31 5.12 -23.86
CA ARG A 101 25.99 6.18 -23.11
C ARG A 101 26.28 7.35 -24.03
N PHE A 102 26.46 8.53 -23.46
CA PHE A 102 27.04 9.63 -24.22
C PHE A 102 28.47 9.29 -24.61
N ARG A 103 28.88 9.71 -25.81
CA ARG A 103 30.24 9.48 -26.30
C ARG A 103 31.26 10.15 -25.36
N GLU A 104 31.00 11.40 -25.02
CA GLU A 104 31.81 12.27 -24.16
C GLU A 104 30.88 13.16 -23.31
N ASN A 105 31.34 13.65 -22.16
CA ASN A 105 30.59 14.61 -21.35
C ASN A 105 30.30 15.88 -22.18
N ALA A 106 29.04 16.31 -22.22
CA ALA A 106 28.54 17.43 -23.03
C ALA A 106 28.47 17.21 -24.56
N ASN A 107 28.62 15.97 -25.03
CA ASN A 107 28.35 15.60 -26.43
C ASN A 107 27.05 14.76 -26.52
N ASP A 108 26.08 15.23 -27.30
CA ASP A 108 24.75 14.59 -27.44
C ASP A 108 24.76 13.29 -28.27
N GLN A 109 25.92 12.87 -28.79
CA GLN A 109 26.04 11.64 -29.54
C GLN A 109 25.89 10.41 -28.64
N LYS A 110 24.82 9.63 -28.88
CA LYS A 110 24.57 8.35 -28.21
C LYS A 110 25.40 7.24 -28.84
N VAL A 111 26.14 6.50 -28.02
CA VAL A 111 26.88 5.30 -28.41
C VAL A 111 26.25 4.11 -27.70
N PHE A 112 25.78 3.13 -28.47
CA PHE A 112 25.22 1.88 -27.95
C PHE A 112 26.33 0.94 -27.48
N THR A 113 26.13 0.31 -26.33
CA THR A 113 27.14 -0.58 -25.73
C THR A 113 27.09 -2.01 -26.27
N GLY A 114 26.05 -2.35 -27.05
CA GLY A 114 25.75 -3.71 -27.51
C GLY A 114 24.90 -4.51 -26.53
N ASN A 115 24.76 -4.03 -25.29
CA ASN A 115 23.91 -4.63 -24.28
C ASN A 115 22.44 -4.23 -24.46
N SER A 116 21.55 -5.06 -23.94
CA SER A 116 20.13 -4.76 -23.81
C SER A 116 19.57 -5.24 -22.48
N TYR A 117 18.50 -4.58 -22.05
CA TYR A 117 17.77 -4.94 -20.84
C TYR A 117 16.26 -4.93 -21.13
N PRO A 118 15.47 -5.74 -20.42
CA PRO A 118 14.03 -5.75 -20.58
C PRO A 118 13.43 -4.50 -19.95
N ALA A 119 12.47 -3.90 -20.63
CA ALA A 119 11.74 -2.75 -20.15
C ALA A 119 10.24 -2.94 -20.38
N ARG A 120 9.45 -2.48 -19.42
CA ARG A 120 7.99 -2.60 -19.45
C ARG A 120 7.33 -1.31 -18.99
N LEU A 121 6.24 -0.93 -19.67
CA LEU A 121 5.30 0.07 -19.23
C LEU A 121 4.05 -0.59 -18.68
N HIS A 122 3.60 -0.05 -17.55
CA HIS A 122 2.36 -0.44 -16.90
C HIS A 122 1.39 0.73 -16.89
N ILE A 123 0.13 0.37 -17.07
CA ILE A 123 -1.00 1.21 -16.76
C ILE A 123 -1.77 0.60 -15.61
N HIS A 124 -2.26 1.45 -14.72
CA HIS A 124 -2.89 1.03 -13.48
C HIS A 124 -4.35 1.41 -13.47
N SER A 125 -5.20 0.51 -12.99
CA SER A 125 -6.63 0.75 -12.77
C SER A 125 -6.92 0.62 -11.28
N ILE A 126 -7.41 1.69 -10.65
CA ILE A 126 -7.80 1.73 -9.24
C ILE A 126 -9.31 1.69 -9.16
N THR A 127 -9.87 0.66 -8.53
CA THR A 127 -11.29 0.59 -8.21
C THR A 127 -11.49 1.03 -6.77
N LEU A 128 -12.35 2.04 -6.58
CA LEU A 128 -12.71 2.59 -5.28
C LEU A 128 -13.79 1.73 -4.60
N THR A 129 -13.97 1.93 -3.30
CA THR A 129 -15.01 1.25 -2.51
C THR A 129 -16.44 1.56 -2.97
N ASP A 130 -16.66 2.70 -3.63
CA ASP A 130 -17.95 3.08 -4.23
C ASP A 130 -18.16 2.52 -5.65
N GLY A 131 -17.20 1.74 -6.17
CA GLY A 131 -17.27 1.11 -7.49
C GLY A 131 -16.77 1.98 -8.64
N ARG A 132 -16.41 3.25 -8.41
CA ARG A 132 -15.77 4.07 -9.46
C ARG A 132 -14.36 3.56 -9.75
N ALA A 133 -13.95 3.64 -11.00
CA ALA A 133 -12.60 3.29 -11.42
C ALA A 133 -11.83 4.54 -11.87
N VAL A 134 -10.52 4.54 -11.65
CA VAL A 134 -9.58 5.56 -12.16
C VAL A 134 -8.44 4.84 -12.85
N ARG A 135 -8.17 5.19 -14.11
CA ARG A 135 -7.13 4.55 -14.91
C ARG A 135 -6.02 5.53 -15.28
N GLY A 136 -4.78 5.06 -15.21
CA GLY A 136 -3.61 5.77 -15.71
C GLY A 136 -2.31 5.42 -14.98
N SER A 137 -1.32 6.31 -15.04
CA SER A 137 0.00 6.00 -14.48
C SER A 137 0.07 6.23 -12.97
N LEU A 138 0.69 5.27 -12.28
CA LEU A 138 0.83 5.24 -10.83
C LEU A 138 2.31 5.15 -10.44
N SER A 139 2.66 5.77 -9.31
CA SER A 139 3.94 5.56 -8.63
C SER A 139 3.69 5.44 -7.13
N SER A 140 3.93 4.27 -6.55
CA SER A 140 3.78 4.01 -5.12
C SER A 140 4.54 2.78 -4.68
N VAL A 141 4.92 2.77 -3.41
CA VAL A 141 5.46 1.58 -2.73
C VAL A 141 4.38 1.00 -1.83
N VAL A 142 4.23 -0.32 -1.87
CA VAL A 142 3.30 -1.09 -1.05
C VAL A 142 4.07 -2.12 -0.24
N TYR A 143 3.67 -2.30 1.01
CA TYR A 143 4.27 -3.25 1.93
C TYR A 143 3.25 -4.32 2.30
N LEU A 144 3.66 -5.58 2.26
CA LEU A 144 2.88 -6.71 2.74
C LEU A 144 3.50 -7.26 4.01
N GLN A 145 2.71 -7.31 5.07
CA GLN A 145 3.08 -7.86 6.36
C GLN A 145 2.30 -9.14 6.62
N ARG A 146 3.02 -10.23 6.92
CA ARG A 146 2.45 -11.53 7.29
C ARG A 146 2.89 -11.89 8.69
N THR A 147 2.01 -12.57 9.43
CA THR A 147 2.32 -12.99 10.80
C THR A 147 3.52 -13.93 10.80
N GLY A 148 4.60 -13.54 11.48
CA GLY A 148 5.82 -14.34 11.60
C GLY A 148 6.80 -14.25 10.42
N GLU A 149 6.53 -13.39 9.42
CA GLU A 149 7.45 -13.17 8.29
C GLU A 149 7.92 -11.71 8.22
N GLU A 150 9.05 -11.50 7.55
CA GLU A 150 9.52 -10.16 7.23
C GLU A 150 8.57 -9.43 6.27
N THR A 151 8.47 -8.12 6.44
CA THR A 151 7.64 -7.28 5.58
C THR A 151 8.23 -7.23 4.18
N ARG A 152 7.44 -7.61 3.17
CA ARG A 152 7.85 -7.57 1.76
C ARG A 152 7.48 -6.24 1.15
N LYS A 153 8.37 -5.68 0.33
CA LYS A 153 8.17 -4.42 -0.40
C LYS A 153 7.82 -4.72 -1.85
N PHE A 154 6.80 -4.04 -2.36
CA PHE A 154 6.38 -4.07 -3.75
C PHE A 154 6.35 -2.65 -4.31
N GLU A 155 6.77 -2.50 -5.56
CA GLU A 155 6.76 -1.22 -6.24
C GLU A 155 5.72 -1.22 -7.36
N LEU A 156 4.81 -0.25 -7.29
CA LEU A 156 3.85 0.05 -8.34
C LEU A 156 4.40 1.24 -9.10
N HIS A 157 4.90 1.02 -10.30
CA HIS A 157 5.51 2.08 -11.09
C HIS A 157 5.10 1.99 -12.55
N LYS A 158 4.99 3.15 -13.21
CA LYS A 158 4.68 3.23 -14.65
C LYS A 158 5.71 2.45 -15.48
N ARG A 159 6.99 2.53 -15.14
CA ARG A 159 8.07 1.86 -15.90
C ARG A 159 8.85 0.93 -15.00
N ALA A 160 8.98 -0.33 -15.43
CA ALA A 160 9.93 -1.28 -14.85
C ALA A 160 11.10 -1.48 -15.81
N LYS A 161 12.30 -1.60 -15.24
CA LYS A 161 13.55 -1.85 -15.96
C LYS A 161 14.26 -3.02 -15.29
N GLY A 162 14.61 -4.02 -16.08
CA GLY A 162 15.44 -5.13 -15.64
C GLY A 162 16.93 -4.84 -15.78
N GLN A 163 17.72 -5.84 -15.46
CA GLN A 163 19.17 -5.83 -15.60
C GLN A 163 19.59 -6.18 -17.02
N VAL A 164 20.85 -5.88 -17.35
CA VAL A 164 21.43 -6.28 -18.63
C VAL A 164 21.52 -7.80 -18.70
N GLY A 165 21.03 -8.38 -19.80
CA GLY A 165 21.03 -9.83 -20.03
C GLY A 165 19.86 -10.58 -19.40
N GLU A 166 18.95 -9.90 -18.70
CA GLU A 166 17.67 -10.50 -18.29
C GLU A 166 16.67 -10.54 -19.46
N GLU A 167 15.72 -11.46 -19.38
CA GLU A 167 14.58 -11.57 -20.30
C GLU A 167 13.33 -10.88 -19.73
N LEU A 168 12.33 -10.61 -20.58
CA LEU A 168 11.07 -9.97 -20.17
C LEU A 168 10.33 -10.72 -19.05
N ASP A 169 10.38 -12.06 -19.07
CA ASP A 169 9.70 -12.91 -18.08
C ASP A 169 10.35 -12.82 -16.69
N ALA A 170 11.60 -12.38 -16.59
CA ALA A 170 12.28 -12.19 -15.31
C ALA A 170 11.72 -10.98 -14.53
N LEU A 171 11.04 -10.04 -15.23
CA LEU A 171 10.44 -8.87 -14.60
C LEU A 171 9.12 -9.24 -13.92
N LEU A 172 9.20 -9.72 -12.68
CA LEU A 172 8.02 -9.91 -11.84
C LEU A 172 7.42 -8.56 -11.45
N PHE A 173 6.10 -8.47 -11.53
CA PHE A 173 5.35 -7.28 -11.14
C PHE A 173 4.08 -7.65 -10.38
N VAL A 174 3.53 -6.67 -9.67
CA VAL A 174 2.23 -6.82 -9.01
C VAL A 174 1.13 -6.70 -10.05
N ARG A 175 0.42 -7.79 -10.31
CA ARG A 175 -0.72 -7.82 -11.24
C ARG A 175 -1.99 -7.29 -10.59
N LEU A 176 -2.26 -7.69 -9.35
CA LEU A 176 -3.49 -7.33 -8.64
C LEU A 176 -3.20 -7.10 -7.15
N ILE A 177 -3.81 -6.06 -6.59
CA ILE A 177 -3.94 -5.85 -5.15
C ILE A 177 -5.43 -5.77 -4.84
N ARG A 178 -5.88 -6.58 -3.89
CA ARG A 178 -7.25 -6.53 -3.36
C ARG A 178 -7.20 -6.21 -1.87
N LEU A 179 -7.96 -5.20 -1.48
CA LEU A 179 -8.00 -4.69 -0.11
C LEU A 179 -9.36 -4.96 0.51
N GLY A 180 -9.35 -5.31 1.79
CA GLY A 180 -10.53 -5.57 2.63
C GLY A 180 -10.51 -6.95 3.31
N PRO A 181 -11.28 -7.13 4.40
CA PRO A 181 -11.37 -8.42 5.10
C PRO A 181 -11.91 -9.54 4.21
N GLU A 182 -12.83 -9.21 3.29
CA GLU A 182 -13.37 -10.15 2.31
C GLU A 182 -12.29 -10.61 1.32
N ALA A 183 -11.45 -9.68 0.85
CA ALA A 183 -10.33 -9.99 -0.02
C ALA A 183 -9.34 -10.92 0.66
N LEU A 184 -9.03 -10.73 1.95
CA LEU A 184 -8.14 -11.62 2.67
C LEU A 184 -8.65 -13.07 2.66
N LYS A 185 -9.95 -13.28 2.95
CA LYS A 185 -10.59 -14.61 2.90
C LYS A 185 -10.53 -15.21 1.50
N GLU A 186 -10.86 -14.41 0.48
CA GLU A 186 -10.79 -14.81 -0.93
C GLU A 186 -9.37 -15.28 -1.30
N GLY A 187 -8.34 -14.53 -0.91
CA GLY A 187 -6.94 -14.87 -1.18
C GLY A 187 -6.52 -16.18 -0.48
N GLU A 188 -6.96 -16.41 0.76
CA GLU A 188 -6.70 -17.66 1.49
C GLU A 188 -7.39 -18.87 0.84
N GLU A 189 -8.61 -18.69 0.33
CA GLU A 189 -9.33 -19.73 -0.41
C GLU A 189 -8.63 -20.09 -1.73
N ARG A 190 -8.21 -19.07 -2.49
CA ARG A 190 -7.47 -19.28 -3.76
C ARG A 190 -6.14 -19.99 -3.51
N LEU A 191 -5.42 -19.65 -2.44
CA LEU A 191 -4.21 -20.37 -2.03
C LEU A 191 -4.47 -21.85 -1.77
N LYS A 192 -5.51 -22.18 -0.99
CA LYS A 192 -5.90 -23.58 -0.73
C LYS A 192 -6.25 -24.34 -2.01
N GLN A 193 -6.93 -23.70 -2.95
CA GLN A 193 -7.27 -24.30 -4.24
C GLN A 193 -6.03 -24.59 -5.08
N LEU A 194 -5.07 -23.65 -5.14
CA LEU A 194 -3.81 -23.83 -5.85
C LEU A 194 -2.97 -24.98 -5.28
N GLU A 195 -2.91 -25.11 -3.94
CA GLU A 195 -2.24 -26.22 -3.27
C GLU A 195 -2.88 -27.58 -3.59
N GLN A 196 -4.21 -27.66 -3.53
CA GLN A 196 -4.94 -28.88 -3.88
C GLN A 196 -4.71 -29.29 -5.35
N GLN A 197 -4.70 -28.31 -6.26
CA GLN A 197 -4.45 -28.55 -7.67
C GLN A 197 -3.02 -29.05 -7.92
N LYS A 198 -2.01 -28.47 -7.24
CA LYS A 198 -0.62 -28.94 -7.28
C LYS A 198 -0.49 -30.38 -6.79
N THR A 199 -1.14 -30.72 -5.67
CA THR A 199 -1.14 -32.08 -5.12
C THR A 199 -1.78 -33.08 -6.09
N LYS A 200 -2.93 -32.76 -6.69
CA LYS A 200 -3.59 -33.61 -7.69
C LYS A 200 -2.74 -33.83 -8.94
N ARG A 201 -2.09 -32.77 -9.45
CA ARG A 201 -1.21 -32.84 -10.63
C ARG A 201 0.01 -33.73 -10.38
N ASN A 202 0.55 -33.70 -9.16
CA ASN A 202 1.69 -34.54 -8.79
C ASN A 202 1.26 -36.01 -8.59
N ALA A 203 0.09 -36.26 -8.02
CA ALA A 203 -0.45 -37.61 -7.83
C ALA A 203 -0.81 -38.31 -9.15
N GLY A 204 -1.21 -37.58 -10.21
CA GLY A 204 -1.48 -38.15 -11.53
C GLY A 204 -0.24 -38.34 -12.42
N LYS A 205 0.95 -37.94 -11.96
CA LYS A 205 2.24 -38.12 -12.65
C LYS A 205 3.13 -39.21 -12.03
N ALA A 206 2.70 -39.79 -10.91
CA ALA A 206 3.34 -40.92 -10.24
C ALA A 206 2.64 -42.23 -10.65
#